data_AF-A0A8W8I1T3-F1
#
_entry.id   AF-A0A8W8I1T3-F1
#
_cell.length_a   1.000
_cell.length_b   1.000
_cell.length_c   1.000
_cell.angle_alpha   90.00
_cell.angle_beta   90.00
_cell.angle_gamma   90.00
#
_symmetry.space_group_name_H-M   'P 1'
#
loop_
_entity.id
_entity.type
_entity.pdbx_description
1 polymer ?
#
loop_
_entity_poly.entity_id
_entity_poly.type
_entity_poly.pdbx_seq_one_letter_code
_entity_poly.pdbx_strand_id
1 'polypeptide(L)'
;MKIKRYFRTRVIPLFGIGLIFILIVWRNVPSSKKVLKREINETVIGQMFGIQTFEDIACVKFQGRLGNLMMEYVFLYVIAKMKHLYPVVPENFELFQIFNIEKTTLAAIGKPPDSCAKLPEYKERWGLSYDEKLLAVPPYRSVKFDGYFQSWKYWIKYENVIRKLLRLKNPIRQKAFTQMRDIIEKMKFEVNKENVIVSIHIRRGDYATEGHYEYES
;
A
#
# COMPACT_ATOMS: atom_id res chain seq x y z
N MET A 1 7.73 3.81 29.26
CA MET A 1 6.63 4.80 29.10
C MET A 1 5.40 4.29 29.85
N LYS A 2 5.01 4.93 30.95
CA LYS A 2 3.95 4.46 31.87
C LYS A 2 2.55 4.56 31.23
N ILE A 3 1.80 3.47 31.25
CA ILE A 3 0.41 3.38 30.77
C ILE A 3 -0.51 4.05 31.80
N LYS A 4 -1.23 5.10 31.43
CA LYS A 4 -2.32 5.66 32.25
C LYS A 4 -3.65 5.02 31.85
N ARG A 5 -4.24 4.20 32.73
CA ARG A 5 -5.64 3.75 32.64
C ARG A 5 -6.54 4.85 33.21
N TYR A 6 -7.53 5.29 32.46
CA TYR A 6 -8.56 6.21 32.96
C TYR A 6 -9.83 5.44 33.27
N PHE A 7 -10.32 5.58 34.50
CA PHE A 7 -11.55 4.97 35.01
C PHE A 7 -12.68 5.98 34.96
N ARG A 8 -13.84 5.59 34.43
CA ARG A 8 -15.07 6.37 34.54
C ARG A 8 -16.11 5.51 35.25
N THR A 9 -16.32 5.77 36.53
CA THR A 9 -17.39 5.19 37.33
C THR A 9 -18.70 5.89 36.97
N ARG A 10 -19.74 5.11 36.62
CA ARG A 10 -21.11 5.59 36.55
C ARG A 10 -21.91 4.84 37.61
N VAL A 11 -22.41 5.56 38.60
CA VAL A 11 -23.30 5.03 39.63
C VAL A 11 -24.73 5.14 39.09
N ILE A 12 -25.45 4.03 39.01
CA ILE A 12 -26.88 4.01 38.70
C ILE A 12 -27.58 3.58 40.00
N PRO A 13 -28.34 4.46 40.68
CA PRO A 13 -29.11 4.04 41.83
C PRO A 13 -30.37 3.32 41.35
N LEU A 14 -30.54 2.07 41.75
CA LEU A 14 -31.82 1.37 41.68
C LEU A 14 -32.45 1.41 43.08
N PHE A 15 -33.57 2.11 43.22
CA PHE A 15 -34.37 2.12 44.44
C PHE A 15 -35.20 0.84 44.49
N GLY A 16 -34.94 -0.01 45.48
CA GLY A 16 -35.75 -1.19 45.77
C GLY A 16 -34.98 -2.24 46.58
N ILE A 17 -35.21 -2.22 47.90
CA ILE A 17 -35.10 -3.34 48.86
C ILE A 17 -33.86 -4.25 48.72
N GLY A 18 -32.86 -4.02 49.58
CA GLY A 18 -31.93 -5.04 50.07
C GLY A 18 -30.95 -5.65 49.06
N LEU A 19 -29.64 -5.39 49.29
CA LEU A 19 -28.47 -5.78 48.47
C LEU A 19 -28.20 -4.90 47.24
N ILE A 20 -27.27 -3.95 47.42
CA ILE A 20 -26.60 -3.24 46.33
C ILE A 20 -25.63 -4.23 45.64
N PHE A 21 -26.05 -4.83 44.53
CA PHE A 21 -25.11 -5.47 43.61
C PHE A 21 -24.43 -4.39 42.77
N ILE A 22 -23.15 -4.12 43.05
CA ILE A 22 -22.32 -3.31 42.16
C ILE A 22 -21.94 -4.18 40.96
N LEU A 23 -22.71 -4.07 39.87
CA LEU A 23 -22.30 -4.58 38.57
C LEU A 23 -21.18 -3.69 38.02
N ILE A 24 -19.93 -4.08 38.26
CA ILE A 24 -18.77 -3.47 37.58
C ILE A 24 -18.78 -3.93 36.13
N VAL A 25 -19.42 -3.16 35.26
CA VAL A 25 -19.36 -3.38 33.82
C VAL A 25 -17.98 -2.89 33.33
N TRP A 26 -17.08 -3.84 33.10
CA TRP A 26 -15.77 -3.60 32.49
C TRP A 26 -15.93 -3.28 31.00
N ARG A 27 -16.14 -2.01 30.66
CA ARG A 27 -16.02 -1.54 29.27
C ARG A 27 -14.61 -1.05 29.02
N ASN A 28 -13.87 -1.76 28.17
CA ASN A 28 -12.64 -1.26 27.56
C ASN A 28 -12.98 -0.01 26.75
N VAL A 29 -12.74 1.19 27.30
CA VAL A 29 -12.87 2.44 26.56
C VAL A 29 -11.58 2.65 25.76
N PRO A 30 -11.61 2.62 24.42
CA PRO A 30 -10.42 2.90 23.63
C PRO A 30 -9.95 4.33 23.90
N SER A 31 -8.62 4.52 23.96
CA SER A 31 -8.01 5.83 24.16
C SER A 31 -8.50 6.83 23.09
N SER A 32 -8.96 8.01 23.50
CA SER A 32 -9.42 9.10 22.62
C SER A 32 -8.43 9.40 21.47
N LYS A 33 -7.11 9.30 21.71
CA LYS A 33 -6.09 9.47 20.67
C LYS A 33 -6.12 8.39 19.58
N LYS A 34 -6.44 7.14 19.95
CA LYS A 34 -6.59 6.03 18.99
C LYS A 34 -7.86 6.19 18.16
N VAL A 35 -8.95 6.63 18.79
CA VAL A 35 -10.23 6.89 18.11
C VAL A 35 -10.07 8.02 17.09
N LEU A 36 -9.52 9.17 17.51
CA LEU A 36 -9.28 10.32 16.64
C LEU A 36 -8.35 9.99 15.46
N LYS A 37 -7.25 9.27 15.71
CA LYS A 37 -6.32 8.86 14.64
C LYS A 37 -6.98 7.93 13.64
N ARG A 38 -7.87 7.05 14.11
CA ARG A 38 -8.66 6.18 13.25
C ARG A 38 -9.59 7.03 12.39
N GLU A 39 -10.46 7.85 12.97
CA GLU A 39 -11.41 8.71 12.24
C GLU A 39 -10.75 9.61 11.18
N ILE A 40 -9.60 10.20 11.49
CA ILE A 40 -8.82 11.00 10.53
C ILE A 40 -8.34 10.13 9.35
N ASN A 41 -7.79 8.94 9.64
CA ASN A 41 -7.36 8.00 8.61
C ASN A 41 -8.56 7.52 7.77
N GLU A 42 -9.71 7.27 8.40
CA GLU A 42 -10.90 6.84 7.68
C GLU A 42 -11.38 7.94 6.70
N THR A 43 -11.35 9.20 7.14
CA THR A 43 -11.76 10.35 6.31
C THR A 43 -10.82 10.57 5.13
N VAL A 44 -9.50 10.54 5.35
CA VAL A 44 -8.50 10.76 4.29
C VAL A 44 -8.51 9.63 3.26
N ILE A 45 -8.54 8.37 3.71
CA ILE A 45 -8.60 7.21 2.82
C ILE A 45 -9.94 7.18 2.09
N GLY A 46 -11.04 7.48 2.80
CA GLY A 46 -12.38 7.64 2.24
C GLY A 46 -12.42 8.62 1.07
N GLN A 47 -11.88 9.82 1.27
CA GLN A 47 -11.76 10.84 0.22
C GLN A 47 -10.83 10.42 -0.93
N MET A 48 -9.72 9.75 -0.63
CA MET A 48 -8.74 9.37 -1.65
C MET A 48 -9.29 8.33 -2.64
N PHE A 49 -10.10 7.39 -2.16
CA PHE A 49 -10.67 6.29 -2.96
C PHE A 49 -12.17 6.45 -3.24
N GLY A 50 -12.80 7.52 -2.77
CA GLY A 50 -14.23 7.77 -2.94
C GLY A 50 -15.09 6.69 -2.27
N ILE A 51 -14.66 6.18 -1.12
CA ILE A 51 -15.33 5.09 -0.41
C ILE A 51 -16.10 5.62 0.79
N GLN A 52 -17.35 5.15 0.92
CA GLN A 52 -18.26 5.53 2.01
C GLN A 52 -18.14 4.57 3.19
N THR A 53 -17.79 3.30 2.93
CA THR A 53 -17.55 2.26 3.93
C THR A 53 -16.28 1.47 3.56
N PHE A 54 -15.68 0.79 4.54
CA PHE A 54 -14.52 -0.11 4.34
C PHE A 54 -14.94 -1.58 4.29
N GLU A 55 -16.16 -1.84 3.86
CA GLU A 55 -16.70 -3.18 3.75
C GLU A 55 -16.04 -3.93 2.59
N ASP A 56 -15.88 -3.26 1.45
CA ASP A 56 -15.28 -3.85 0.26
C ASP A 56 -13.79 -3.56 0.12
N ILE A 57 -13.03 -4.62 -0.17
CA ILE A 57 -11.57 -4.59 -0.22
C ILE A 57 -11.03 -5.05 -1.58
N ALA A 58 -9.96 -4.39 -2.03
CA ALA A 58 -9.14 -4.87 -3.13
C ALA A 58 -7.84 -5.45 -2.57
N CYS A 59 -7.48 -6.67 -2.99
CA CYS A 59 -6.24 -7.31 -2.60
C CYS A 59 -5.38 -7.62 -3.83
N VAL A 60 -4.06 -7.53 -3.69
CA VAL A 60 -3.09 -8.03 -4.67
C VAL A 60 -2.19 -9.05 -3.99
N LYS A 61 -1.87 -10.13 -4.69
CA LYS A 61 -0.81 -11.06 -4.28
C LYS A 61 0.56 -10.47 -4.62
N PHE A 62 1.14 -9.76 -3.65
CA PHE A 62 2.45 -9.15 -3.81
C PHE A 62 3.56 -10.19 -3.96
N GLN A 63 4.44 -10.04 -4.97
CA GLN A 63 5.49 -11.00 -5.29
C GLN A 63 6.69 -10.38 -6.02
N GLY A 64 7.82 -11.07 -5.98
CA GLY A 64 9.07 -10.61 -6.59
C GLY A 64 9.79 -9.52 -5.79
N ARG A 65 10.61 -8.72 -6.48
CA ARG A 65 11.47 -7.69 -5.87
C ARG A 65 10.84 -6.30 -5.96
N LEU A 66 11.51 -5.29 -5.40
CA LEU A 66 11.05 -3.90 -5.32
C LEU A 66 10.31 -3.37 -6.57
N GLY A 67 10.86 -3.56 -7.77
CA GLY A 67 10.20 -3.10 -9.00
C GLY A 67 8.83 -3.73 -9.24
N ASN A 68 8.67 -5.02 -8.94
CA ASN A 68 7.39 -5.72 -9.05
C ASN A 68 6.43 -5.22 -7.98
N LEU A 69 6.89 -5.12 -6.73
CA LEU A 69 6.08 -4.60 -5.62
C LEU A 69 5.54 -3.19 -5.91
N MET A 70 6.35 -2.35 -6.57
CA MET A 70 5.93 -1.01 -7.00
C MET A 70 4.79 -1.08 -8.02
N MET A 71 4.89 -1.92 -9.05
CA MET A 71 3.85 -2.04 -10.08
C MET A 71 2.57 -2.69 -9.52
N GLU A 72 2.70 -3.72 -8.70
CA GLU A 72 1.61 -4.37 -7.99
C GLU A 72 0.86 -3.39 -7.08
N TYR A 73 1.58 -2.52 -6.37
CA TYR A 73 0.99 -1.48 -5.53
C TYR A 73 0.28 -0.40 -6.36
N VAL A 74 0.88 0.02 -7.46
CA VAL A 74 0.27 1.01 -8.36
C VAL A 74 -1.02 0.47 -8.96
N PHE A 75 -1.00 -0.79 -9.42
CA PHE A 75 -2.20 -1.46 -9.91
C PHE A 75 -3.29 -1.52 -8.83
N LEU A 76 -2.93 -1.96 -7.62
CA LEU A 76 -3.84 -1.99 -6.47
C LEU A 76 -4.46 -0.60 -6.21
N TYR A 77 -3.64 0.45 -6.18
CA TYR A 77 -4.10 1.81 -5.94
C TYR A 77 -5.12 2.24 -7.01
N VAL A 78 -4.80 2.02 -8.28
CA VAL A 78 -5.64 2.45 -9.39
C VAL A 78 -6.95 1.69 -9.41
N ILE A 79 -6.92 0.36 -9.30
CA ILE A 79 -8.14 -0.44 -9.34
C ILE A 79 -9.04 -0.14 -8.13
N ALA A 80 -8.46 0.02 -6.94
CA ALA A 80 -9.20 0.38 -5.74
C ALA A 80 -9.89 1.75 -5.89
N LYS A 81 -9.18 2.73 -6.47
CA LYS A 81 -9.74 4.05 -6.76
C LYS A 81 -10.84 4.02 -7.81
N MET A 82 -10.67 3.24 -8.87
CA MET A 82 -11.65 3.10 -9.95
C MET A 82 -12.93 2.39 -9.50
N LYS A 83 -12.81 1.48 -8.54
CA LYS A 83 -13.90 0.57 -8.12
C LYS A 83 -14.47 0.90 -6.74
N HIS A 84 -13.99 1.99 -6.13
CA HIS A 84 -14.39 2.42 -4.79
C HIS A 84 -14.19 1.29 -3.77
N LEU A 85 -12.98 0.73 -3.73
CA LEU A 85 -12.60 -0.33 -2.81
C LEU A 85 -11.51 0.18 -1.86
N TYR A 86 -11.45 -0.40 -0.66
CA TYR A 86 -10.33 -0.19 0.24
C TYR A 86 -9.13 -1.05 -0.21
N PRO A 87 -7.99 -0.44 -0.62
CA PRO A 87 -6.84 -1.23 -1.05
C PRO A 87 -6.16 -1.88 0.16
N VAL A 88 -5.87 -3.17 0.10
CA VAL A 88 -5.23 -3.89 1.19
C VAL A 88 -3.75 -4.12 0.90
N VAL A 89 -2.89 -3.57 1.76
CA VAL A 89 -1.44 -3.83 1.76
C VAL A 89 -1.01 -4.67 2.97
N PRO A 90 0.09 -5.44 2.88
CA PRO A 90 0.64 -6.18 4.01
C PRO A 90 1.04 -5.27 5.20
N GLU A 91 0.97 -5.79 6.43
CA GLU A 91 1.37 -5.05 7.65
C GLU A 91 2.84 -4.58 7.60
N ASN A 92 3.72 -5.47 7.14
CA ASN A 92 5.16 -5.23 7.05
C ASN A 92 5.61 -4.98 5.60
N PHE A 93 4.84 -4.17 4.87
CA PHE A 93 5.11 -3.95 3.45
C PHE A 93 6.43 -3.18 3.22
N GLU A 94 7.32 -3.74 2.39
CA GLU A 94 8.66 -3.20 2.12
C GLU A 94 8.60 -1.74 1.64
N LEU A 95 7.59 -1.40 0.84
CA LEU A 95 7.41 -0.07 0.29
C LEU A 95 7.24 1.01 1.36
N PHE A 96 6.79 0.66 2.59
CA PHE A 96 6.70 1.62 3.69
C PHE A 96 8.05 2.19 4.11
N GLN A 97 9.16 1.53 3.81
CA GLN A 97 10.49 2.06 4.12
C GLN A 97 10.99 3.05 3.06
N ILE A 98 10.45 2.95 1.84
CA ILE A 98 10.96 3.64 0.66
C ILE A 98 10.09 4.85 0.30
N PHE A 99 8.78 4.71 0.45
CA PHE A 99 7.77 5.69 0.04
C PHE A 99 6.87 6.10 1.23
N ASN A 100 6.25 7.27 1.12
CA ASN A 100 5.24 7.72 2.08
C ASN A 100 3.85 7.29 1.61
N ILE A 101 3.59 5.98 1.62
CA ILE A 101 2.31 5.40 1.24
C ILE A 101 1.45 5.10 2.47
N GLU A 102 0.13 5.16 2.31
CA GLU A 102 -0.82 4.91 3.38
C GLU A 102 -0.82 3.46 3.85
N LYS A 103 -0.97 3.27 5.17
CA LYS A 103 -1.06 1.93 5.79
C LYS A 103 -2.48 1.41 5.73
N THR A 104 -2.86 0.91 4.56
CA THR A 104 -4.20 0.39 4.32
C THR A 104 -4.28 -1.12 4.58
N THR A 105 -4.14 -1.54 5.84
CA THR A 105 -4.05 -2.96 6.20
C THR A 105 -5.40 -3.54 6.64
N LEU A 106 -5.55 -4.87 6.65
CA LEU A 106 -6.76 -5.51 7.18
C LEU A 106 -7.00 -5.17 8.66
N ALA A 107 -5.94 -5.11 9.47
CA ALA A 107 -6.06 -4.75 10.87
C ALA A 107 -6.55 -3.30 11.06
N ALA A 108 -6.19 -2.39 10.16
CA ALA A 108 -6.64 -0.99 10.21
C ALA A 108 -8.17 -0.86 10.10
N ILE A 109 -8.81 -1.80 9.42
CA ILE A 109 -10.27 -1.85 9.23
C ILE A 109 -10.94 -2.97 10.02
N GLY A 110 -10.21 -3.63 10.93
CA GLY A 110 -10.73 -4.68 11.81
C GLY A 110 -11.16 -5.97 11.08
N LYS A 111 -10.62 -6.23 9.88
CA LYS A 111 -10.91 -7.46 9.13
C LYS A 111 -9.94 -8.61 9.48
N PRO A 112 -10.40 -9.88 9.44
CA PRO A 112 -9.54 -11.04 9.67
C PRO A 112 -8.35 -11.12 8.70
N PRO A 113 -7.17 -11.63 9.12
CA PRO A 113 -5.98 -11.72 8.26
C PRO A 113 -6.17 -12.55 6.98
N ASP A 114 -7.10 -13.49 6.98
CA ASP A 114 -7.41 -14.38 5.85
C ASP A 114 -8.46 -13.81 4.89
N SER A 115 -8.92 -12.57 5.11
CA SER A 115 -9.99 -11.95 4.31
C SER A 115 -9.67 -11.94 2.82
N CYS A 116 -8.44 -11.63 2.43
CA CYS A 116 -8.04 -11.64 1.01
C CYS A 116 -8.02 -13.04 0.40
N ALA A 117 -7.73 -14.08 1.18
CA ALA A 117 -7.58 -15.45 0.66
C ALA A 117 -8.92 -16.06 0.20
N LYS A 118 -10.04 -15.54 0.69
CA LYS A 118 -11.41 -16.03 0.41
C LYS A 118 -12.08 -15.31 -0.77
N LEU A 119 -11.43 -14.30 -1.35
CA LEU A 119 -12.03 -13.47 -2.39
C LEU A 119 -11.95 -14.14 -3.77
N PRO A 120 -12.89 -13.82 -4.69
CA PRO A 120 -12.73 -14.15 -6.10
C PRO A 120 -11.40 -13.60 -6.64
N GLU A 121 -10.63 -14.47 -7.29
CA GLU A 121 -9.30 -14.16 -7.81
C GLU A 121 -9.31 -13.93 -9.32
N TYR A 122 -8.73 -12.82 -9.77
CA TYR A 122 -8.51 -12.50 -11.17
C TYR A 122 -7.02 -12.54 -11.47
N LYS A 123 -6.64 -13.40 -12.41
CA LYS A 123 -5.23 -13.59 -12.79
C LYS A 123 -4.92 -12.81 -14.07
N GLU A 124 -3.79 -12.11 -14.07
CA GLU A 124 -3.23 -11.52 -15.29
C GLU A 124 -2.92 -12.63 -16.30
N ARG A 125 -3.52 -12.58 -17.49
CA ARG A 125 -3.35 -13.64 -18.51
C ARG A 125 -1.91 -13.78 -19.00
N TRP A 126 -1.22 -12.66 -19.15
CA TRP A 126 0.13 -12.61 -19.71
C TRP A 126 1.00 -11.71 -18.84
N GLY A 127 2.08 -12.28 -18.30
CA GLY A 127 3.07 -11.48 -17.60
C GLY A 127 3.54 -10.34 -18.50
N LEU A 128 3.51 -9.11 -17.96
CA LEU A 128 4.00 -7.89 -18.62
C LEU A 128 3.07 -7.26 -19.66
N SER A 129 1.92 -7.87 -20.00
CA SER A 129 1.00 -7.30 -20.99
C SER A 129 -0.24 -6.68 -20.35
N TYR A 130 -0.92 -5.83 -21.10
CA TYR A 130 -2.20 -5.27 -20.69
C TYR A 130 -3.31 -6.33 -20.81
N ASP A 131 -4.13 -6.45 -19.77
CA ASP A 131 -5.31 -7.29 -19.73
C ASP A 131 -6.54 -6.47 -19.31
N GLU A 132 -7.36 -6.09 -20.30
CA GLU A 132 -8.60 -5.33 -20.09
C GLU A 132 -9.61 -6.03 -19.16
N LYS A 133 -9.56 -7.36 -19.04
CA LYS A 133 -10.49 -8.10 -18.19
C LYS A 133 -10.29 -7.79 -16.71
N LEU A 134 -9.06 -7.42 -16.32
CA LEU A 134 -8.77 -7.00 -14.94
C LEU A 134 -9.48 -5.68 -14.58
N LEU A 135 -9.85 -4.85 -15.57
CA LEU A 135 -10.62 -3.63 -15.35
C LEU A 135 -12.14 -3.86 -15.39
N ALA A 136 -12.59 -5.01 -15.89
CA ALA A 136 -14.01 -5.37 -15.99
C ALA A 136 -14.64 -5.85 -14.66
N VAL A 137 -13.85 -5.86 -13.58
CA VAL A 137 -14.32 -6.24 -12.24
C VAL A 137 -15.46 -5.32 -11.78
N PRO A 138 -16.55 -5.85 -11.21
CA PRO A 138 -17.65 -5.02 -10.70
C PRO A 138 -17.17 -4.03 -9.62
N PRO A 139 -17.67 -2.78 -9.62
CA PRO A 139 -17.43 -1.85 -8.50
C PRO A 139 -18.13 -2.36 -7.23
N TYR A 140 -17.67 -1.91 -6.05
CA TYR A 140 -18.27 -2.26 -4.75
C TYR A 140 -18.38 -3.77 -4.51
N ARG A 141 -17.36 -4.51 -4.96
CA ARG A 141 -17.27 -5.94 -4.70
C ARG A 141 -15.83 -6.31 -4.39
N SER A 142 -15.65 -6.87 -3.20
CA SER A 142 -14.35 -7.35 -2.76
C SER A 142 -13.72 -8.33 -3.76
N VAL A 143 -12.44 -8.13 -4.06
CA VAL A 143 -11.72 -8.85 -5.13
C VAL A 143 -10.24 -9.05 -4.78
N LYS A 144 -9.65 -10.13 -5.31
CA LYS A 144 -8.21 -10.38 -5.27
C LYS A 144 -7.64 -10.45 -6.69
N PHE A 145 -6.44 -9.95 -6.88
CA PHE A 145 -5.69 -10.03 -8.13
C PHE A 145 -4.36 -10.77 -7.96
N ASP A 146 -3.97 -11.54 -8.97
CA ASP A 146 -2.68 -12.25 -9.06
C ASP A 146 -2.01 -11.92 -10.42
N GLY A 147 -0.84 -11.32 -10.38
CA GLY A 147 -0.13 -10.82 -11.56
C GLY A 147 1.01 -9.89 -11.18
N TYR A 148 1.76 -9.42 -12.17
CA TYR A 148 2.80 -8.39 -11.97
C TYR A 148 2.35 -7.01 -12.42
N PHE A 149 1.33 -6.97 -13.30
CA PHE A 149 0.64 -5.75 -13.73
C PHE A 149 1.59 -4.71 -14.33
N GLN A 150 2.61 -5.11 -15.10
CA GLN A 150 3.68 -4.17 -15.51
C GLN A 150 3.32 -3.27 -16.70
N SER A 151 2.10 -3.39 -17.23
CA SER A 151 1.65 -2.56 -18.35
C SER A 151 1.26 -1.15 -17.91
N TRP A 152 1.90 -0.15 -18.51
CA TRP A 152 1.58 1.27 -18.28
C TRP A 152 0.12 1.61 -18.57
N LYS A 153 -0.56 0.83 -19.43
CA LYS A 153 -1.95 1.03 -19.81
C LYS A 153 -2.92 0.98 -18.63
N TYR A 154 -2.58 0.26 -17.55
CA TYR A 154 -3.43 0.21 -16.36
C TYR A 154 -3.54 1.57 -15.65
N TRP A 155 -2.55 2.44 -15.80
CA TRP A 155 -2.44 3.64 -14.94
C TRP A 155 -2.08 4.93 -15.66
N ILE A 156 -2.12 4.98 -17.00
CA ILE A 156 -1.81 6.20 -17.74
C ILE A 156 -2.67 7.41 -17.31
N LYS A 157 -3.92 7.17 -16.91
CA LYS A 157 -4.82 8.24 -16.42
C LYS A 157 -4.47 8.75 -15.01
N TYR A 158 -3.55 8.09 -14.32
CA TYR A 158 -3.20 8.34 -12.92
C TYR A 158 -1.72 8.71 -12.71
N GLU A 159 -0.95 8.95 -13.78
CA GLU A 159 0.49 9.20 -13.71
C GLU A 159 0.88 10.31 -12.73
N ASN A 160 0.17 11.44 -12.76
CA ASN A 160 0.43 12.57 -11.85
C ASN A 160 0.27 12.19 -10.38
N VAL A 161 -0.68 11.31 -10.06
CA VAL A 161 -0.91 10.82 -8.71
C VAL A 161 0.17 9.79 -8.34
N ILE A 162 0.51 8.90 -9.27
CA ILE A 162 1.52 7.85 -9.06
C ILE A 162 2.90 8.44 -8.84
N ARG A 163 3.30 9.48 -9.58
CA ARG A 163 4.56 10.20 -9.36
C ARG A 163 4.64 10.81 -7.96
N LYS A 164 3.52 11.22 -7.37
CA LYS A 164 3.46 11.71 -5.99
C LYS A 164 3.53 10.57 -4.98
N LEU A 165 2.80 9.48 -5.23
CA LEU A 165 2.80 8.27 -4.37
C LEU A 165 4.19 7.63 -4.28
N LEU A 166 4.85 7.46 -5.43
CA LEU A 166 6.18 6.84 -5.54
C LEU A 166 7.32 7.85 -5.38
N ARG A 167 7.10 8.92 -4.63
CA ARG A 167 8.16 9.85 -4.25
C ARG A 167 8.99 9.25 -3.13
N LEU A 168 10.27 9.03 -3.41
CA LEU A 168 11.24 8.54 -2.43
C LEU A 168 11.25 9.42 -1.18
N LYS A 169 11.35 8.78 -0.01
CA LYS A 169 11.58 9.48 1.26
C LYS A 169 12.85 10.32 1.22
N ASN A 170 12.83 11.42 1.98
CA ASN A 170 13.93 12.39 2.01
C ASN A 170 15.32 11.77 2.23
N PRO A 171 15.53 10.83 3.17
CA PRO A 171 16.86 10.26 3.39
C PRO A 171 17.41 9.51 2.16
N ILE A 172 16.56 8.73 1.49
CA ILE A 172 16.94 7.97 0.28
C ILE A 172 17.25 8.93 -0.85
N ARG A 173 16.40 9.95 -1.02
CA ARG A 173 16.57 10.97 -2.05
C ARG A 173 17.85 11.78 -1.84
N GLN A 174 18.14 12.19 -0.61
CA GLN A 174 19.39 12.89 -0.27
C GLN A 174 20.60 12.02 -0.55
N LYS A 175 20.57 10.75 -0.13
CA LYS A 175 21.65 9.80 -0.44
C LYS A 175 21.90 9.67 -1.94
N ALA A 176 20.83 9.54 -2.74
CA ALA A 176 20.94 9.48 -4.20
C ALA A 176 21.53 10.76 -4.80
N PHE A 177 21.10 11.93 -4.33
CA PHE A 177 21.65 13.22 -4.78
C PHE A 177 23.12 13.39 -4.43
N THR A 178 23.52 13.07 -3.20
CA THR A 178 24.91 13.12 -2.77
C THR A 178 25.76 12.19 -3.62
N GLN A 179 25.34 10.93 -3.81
CA GLN A 179 26.07 9.98 -4.65
C GLN A 179 26.22 10.47 -6.10
N MET A 180 25.16 11.02 -6.69
CA MET A 180 25.22 11.55 -8.05
C MET A 180 26.19 12.74 -8.14
N ARG A 181 26.13 13.68 -7.19
CA ARG A 181 27.02 14.83 -7.12
C ARG A 181 28.48 14.39 -6.98
N ASP A 182 28.77 13.46 -6.08
CA ASP A 182 30.13 12.98 -5.84
C ASP A 182 30.71 12.29 -7.09
N ILE A 183 29.88 11.57 -7.87
CA ILE A 183 30.28 10.99 -9.16
C ILE A 183 30.60 12.09 -10.18
N ILE A 184 29.73 13.09 -10.31
CA ILE A 184 29.91 14.23 -11.23
C ILE A 184 31.21 14.97 -10.91
N GLU A 185 31.44 15.28 -9.64
CA GLU A 185 32.66 15.95 -9.16
C GLU A 185 33.91 15.11 -9.47
N LYS A 186 33.87 13.80 -9.19
CA LYS A 186 34.99 12.89 -9.47
C LYS A 186 35.29 12.78 -10.97
N MET A 187 34.26 12.80 -11.81
CA MET A 187 34.40 12.77 -13.27
C MET A 187 34.84 14.12 -13.85
N LYS A 188 34.95 15.17 -13.01
CA LYS A 188 35.21 16.56 -13.42
C LYS A 188 34.25 17.01 -14.52
N PHE A 189 33.01 16.55 -14.44
CA PHE A 189 31.96 16.85 -15.40
C PHE A 189 31.13 18.03 -14.88
N GLU A 190 30.83 18.99 -15.74
CA GLU A 190 29.94 20.08 -15.39
C GLU A 190 28.51 19.77 -15.84
N VAL A 191 27.55 19.75 -14.92
CA VAL A 191 26.13 19.64 -15.30
C VAL A 191 25.61 21.03 -15.63
N ASN A 192 25.64 21.36 -16.92
CA ASN A 192 25.07 22.59 -17.47
C ASN A 192 24.07 22.27 -18.60
N LYS A 193 23.48 23.29 -19.22
CA LYS A 193 22.46 23.11 -20.27
C LYS A 193 23.00 22.49 -21.57
N GLU A 194 24.31 22.49 -21.77
CA GLU A 194 24.98 21.97 -22.97
C GLU A 194 25.34 20.49 -22.82
N ASN A 195 25.24 19.97 -21.60
CA ASN A 195 25.68 18.63 -21.23
C ASN A 195 24.49 17.70 -20.94
N VAL A 196 24.52 16.49 -21.48
CA VAL A 196 23.44 15.50 -21.34
C VAL A 196 23.91 14.30 -20.52
N ILE A 197 23.14 13.95 -19.51
CA ILE A 197 23.35 12.72 -18.72
C ILE A 197 22.44 11.64 -19.29
N VAL A 198 23.05 10.57 -19.81
CA VAL A 198 22.34 9.37 -20.27
C VAL A 198 22.45 8.29 -19.21
N SER A 199 21.31 7.84 -18.67
CA SER A 199 21.25 6.72 -17.72
C SER A 199 20.96 5.43 -18.48
N ILE A 200 21.84 4.45 -18.36
CA ILE A 200 21.68 3.13 -18.98
C ILE A 200 21.48 2.10 -17.86
N HIS A 201 20.32 1.45 -17.85
CA HIS A 201 20.04 0.34 -16.95
C HIS A 201 20.18 -0.97 -17.72
N ILE A 202 21.24 -1.73 -17.39
CA ILE A 202 21.54 -3.02 -18.01
C ILE A 202 21.12 -4.13 -17.05
N ARG A 203 20.05 -4.86 -17.40
CA ARG A 203 19.61 -6.05 -16.65
C ARG A 203 20.29 -7.30 -17.23
N ARG A 204 21.33 -7.79 -16.54
CA ARG A 204 22.07 -9.02 -16.92
C ARG A 204 22.05 -10.13 -15.90
N GLY A 205 21.74 -9.85 -14.64
CA GLY A 205 21.97 -10.79 -13.53
C GLY A 205 21.23 -12.13 -13.66
N ASP A 206 20.00 -12.12 -14.17
CA ASP A 206 19.15 -13.29 -14.39
C ASP A 206 19.38 -13.97 -15.76
N TYR A 207 20.15 -13.37 -16.66
CA TYR A 207 20.43 -13.87 -18.01
C TYR A 207 21.89 -14.34 -18.20
N ALA A 208 22.73 -14.16 -17.18
CA ALA A 208 24.17 -14.44 -17.24
C ALA A 208 24.57 -15.75 -16.53
N THR A 209 23.62 -16.54 -16.04
CA THR A 209 23.90 -17.91 -15.62
C THR A 209 24.13 -18.76 -16.87
N GLU A 210 25.33 -19.33 -16.99
CA GLU A 210 25.70 -20.32 -18.00
C GLU A 210 24.66 -21.45 -17.99
N GLY A 211 23.85 -21.56 -19.06
CA GLY A 211 22.77 -22.55 -19.13
C GLY A 211 21.66 -22.26 -20.14
N HIS A 212 21.61 -21.09 -20.78
CA HIS A 212 20.58 -20.73 -21.76
C HIS A 212 21.07 -20.51 -23.20
N TYR A 213 22.30 -20.94 -23.52
CA TYR A 213 22.82 -20.93 -24.89
C TYR A 213 23.26 -22.33 -25.29
N GLU A 214 22.34 -23.29 -25.36
CA GLU A 214 22.47 -24.34 -26.37
C GLU A 214 22.05 -23.71 -27.70
N TYR A 215 23.04 -23.28 -28.49
CA TYR A 215 22.82 -23.15 -29.92
C TYR A 215 22.66 -24.58 -30.45
N GLU A 216 21.47 -24.93 -30.92
CA GLU A 216 21.28 -26.07 -31.82
C GLU A 216 22.15 -25.81 -33.06
N SER A 217 23.30 -26.48 -33.12
CA SER A 217 24.17 -26.54 -34.29
C SER A 217 23.75 -27.69 -35.19
#